data_AF-A0A1Y5FBI3-F1
#
_entry.id   AF-A0A1Y5FBI3-F1
#
_cell.length_a   1.000
_cell.length_b   1.000
_cell.length_c   1.000
_cell.angle_alpha   90.00
_cell.angle_beta   90.00
_cell.angle_gamma   90.00
#
_symmetry.space_group_name_H-M   'P 1'
#
loop_
_entity.id
_entity.type
_entity.pdbx_description
1 polymer ?
#
loop_
_entity_poly.entity_id
_entity_poly.type
_entity_poly.pdbx_seq_one_letter_code
_entity_poly.pdbx_strand_id
1 'polypeptide(L)'
;MSQNNHPDEQIRDFIESNLTNIKGIELISCESKESIVLDEKEISWIYTFAKPGSKVSAVLTISDPLYFCNVSFQKEKTSHFSLKPFMETVLKSDEIELLFNSFIDEKIFEDEYTLGYIGIFKKSLALKEVQDVLNGDFWPEVPAE
;
A
#
# COMPACT_ATOMS: atom_id res chain seq x y z
N MET A 1 12.99 -8.48 18.56
CA MET A 1 11.62 -8.21 18.09
C MET A 1 11.36 -9.22 16.99
N SER A 2 10.34 -10.06 17.11
CA SER A 2 9.98 -11.01 16.05
C SER A 2 9.35 -10.20 14.92
N GLN A 3 10.00 -10.17 13.76
CA GLN A 3 9.34 -9.69 12.54
C GLN A 3 8.32 -10.76 12.17
N ASN A 4 7.03 -10.41 12.19
CA ASN A 4 6.03 -11.28 11.58
C ASN A 4 6.25 -11.16 10.06
N ASN A 5 6.38 -12.31 9.40
CA ASN A 5 6.59 -12.39 7.96
C ASN A 5 5.28 -12.82 7.29
N HIS A 6 4.92 -12.21 6.16
CA HIS A 6 3.79 -12.63 5.33
C HIS A 6 3.86 -14.16 5.09
N PRO A 7 2.72 -14.88 5.16
CA PRO A 7 2.69 -16.31 4.91
C PRO A 7 3.05 -16.62 3.46
N ASP A 8 2.66 -15.75 2.54
CA ASP A 8 3.05 -15.84 1.13
C ASP A 8 4.48 -15.32 0.91
N GLU A 9 5.38 -16.23 0.53
CA GLU A 9 6.78 -15.93 0.28
C GLU A 9 6.98 -15.04 -0.96
N GLN A 10 6.15 -15.17 -2.00
CA GLN A 10 6.28 -14.35 -3.20
C GLN A 10 5.94 -12.89 -2.91
N ILE A 11 4.87 -12.64 -2.16
CA ILE A 11 4.46 -11.29 -1.74
C ILE A 11 5.53 -10.69 -0.83
N ARG A 12 6.00 -11.45 0.18
CA ARG A 12 7.07 -11.01 1.09
C ARG A 12 8.33 -10.63 0.31
N ASP A 13 8.82 -11.54 -0.52
CA ASP A 13 10.06 -11.36 -1.27
C ASP A 13 9.92 -10.19 -2.25
N PHE A 14 8.75 -10.02 -2.87
CA PHE A 14 8.47 -8.88 -3.72
C PHE A 14 8.54 -7.57 -2.94
N ILE A 15 7.87 -7.46 -1.80
CA ILE A 15 7.88 -6.25 -0.97
C ILE A 15 9.31 -5.91 -0.50
N GLU A 16 10.00 -6.87 0.09
CA GLU A 16 11.33 -6.67 0.66
C GLU A 16 12.35 -6.29 -0.43
N SER A 17 12.29 -6.95 -1.59
CA SER A 17 13.24 -6.73 -2.69
C SER A 17 12.90 -5.53 -3.56
N ASN A 18 11.63 -5.11 -3.62
CA ASN A 18 11.17 -4.12 -4.60
C ASN A 18 10.65 -2.83 -4.00
N LEU A 19 10.34 -2.73 -2.71
CA LEU A 19 9.90 -1.47 -2.11
C LEU A 19 10.97 -0.87 -1.19
N THR A 20 11.80 -1.70 -0.57
CA THR A 20 12.88 -1.24 0.31
C THR A 20 13.96 -0.51 -0.49
N ASN A 21 14.42 0.65 0.02
CA ASN A 21 15.47 1.49 -0.56
C ASN A 21 15.12 2.16 -1.90
N ILE A 22 13.86 2.12 -2.34
CA ILE A 22 13.44 2.91 -3.50
C ILE A 22 13.30 4.38 -3.10
N LYS A 23 14.06 5.27 -3.76
CA LYS A 23 13.98 6.72 -3.56
C LYS A 23 14.14 7.16 -2.10
N GLY A 24 14.90 6.38 -1.32
CA GLY A 24 15.20 6.68 0.09
C GLY A 24 14.08 6.37 1.08
N ILE A 25 13.08 5.57 0.70
CA ILE A 25 12.14 5.00 1.67
C ILE A 25 12.70 3.70 2.26
N GLU A 26 12.41 3.46 3.53
CA GLU A 26 12.83 2.30 4.28
C GLU A 26 11.60 1.62 4.89
N LEU A 27 11.64 0.28 4.98
CA LEU A 27 10.66 -0.47 5.75
C LEU A 27 10.93 -0.28 7.24
N ILE A 28 9.98 0.33 7.95
CA ILE A 28 10.10 0.67 9.37
C ILE A 28 9.51 -0.43 10.26
N SER A 29 8.37 -0.98 9.85
CA SER A 29 7.71 -2.07 10.57
C SER A 29 6.88 -2.95 9.64
N CYS A 30 6.73 -4.21 10.05
CA CYS A 30 5.79 -5.17 9.49
C CYS A 30 5.02 -5.77 10.67
N GLU A 31 3.70 -5.58 10.67
CA GLU A 31 2.80 -6.03 11.72
C GLU A 31 1.69 -6.88 11.11
N SER A 32 1.12 -7.79 11.89
CA SER A 32 -0.05 -8.57 11.49
C SER A 32 -1.20 -8.28 12.44
N LYS A 33 -2.40 -8.02 11.91
CA LYS A 33 -3.61 -7.82 12.69
C LYS A 33 -4.65 -8.85 12.29
N GLU A 34 -5.24 -9.50 13.29
CA GLU A 34 -6.34 -10.42 13.08
C GLU A 34 -7.68 -9.69 13.25
N SER A 35 -8.61 -9.95 12.33
CA SER A 35 -9.99 -9.48 12.38
C SER A 35 -10.95 -10.60 12.00
N ILE A 36 -12.20 -10.47 12.44
CA ILE A 36 -13.30 -11.33 11.99
C ILE A 36 -14.11 -10.50 10.99
N VAL A 37 -14.15 -10.95 9.74
CA VAL A 37 -14.93 -10.33 8.66
C VAL A 37 -15.89 -11.39 8.14
N LEU A 38 -17.19 -11.11 8.21
CA LEU A 38 -18.24 -12.04 7.76
C LEU A 38 -18.10 -13.46 8.36
N ASP A 39 -17.80 -13.53 9.67
CA ASP A 39 -17.55 -14.77 10.42
C ASP A 39 -16.31 -15.57 9.99
N GLU A 40 -15.50 -15.04 9.06
CA GLU A 40 -14.22 -15.61 8.65
C GLU A 40 -13.05 -14.86 9.31
N LYS A 41 -11.99 -15.60 9.62
CA LYS A 41 -10.77 -15.05 10.18
C LYS A 41 -9.94 -14.44 9.05
N GLU A 42 -9.73 -13.14 9.13
CA GLU A 42 -8.87 -12.38 8.24
C GLU A 42 -7.59 -11.97 8.97
N ILE A 43 -6.43 -12.11 8.32
CA ILE A 43 -5.17 -11.56 8.78
C ILE A 43 -4.75 -10.44 7.82
N SER A 44 -4.65 -9.22 8.34
CA SER A 44 -4.07 -8.09 7.61
C SER A 44 -2.59 -7.95 7.95
N TRP A 45 -1.76 -7.95 6.92
CA TRP A 45 -0.33 -7.65 6.97
C TRP A 45 -0.11 -6.17 6.66
N ILE A 46 0.52 -5.46 7.58
CA ILE A 46 0.65 -4.00 7.56
C ILE A 46 2.13 -3.65 7.50
N TYR A 47 2.56 -3.14 6.36
CA TYR A 47 3.91 -2.69 6.09
C TYR A 47 3.98 -1.17 6.15
N THR A 48 4.81 -0.65 7.03
CA THR A 48 5.01 0.80 7.16
C THR A 48 6.34 1.19 6.56
N PHE A 49 6.30 2.03 5.53
CA PHE A 49 7.47 2.62 4.89
C PHE A 49 7.59 4.10 5.24
N ALA A 50 8.79 4.59 5.47
CA ALA A 50 9.03 6.02 5.65
C ALA A 50 10.40 6.43 5.15
N LYS A 51 10.57 7.72 4.83
CA LYS A 51 11.90 8.29 4.65
C LYS A 51 12.54 8.60 6.01
N PRO A 52 13.86 8.46 6.16
CA PRO A 52 14.55 8.87 7.38
C PRO A 52 14.22 10.31 7.76
N GLY A 53 13.71 10.51 8.98
CA GLY A 53 13.35 11.83 9.51
C GLY A 53 12.04 12.44 9.00
N SER A 54 11.31 11.77 8.10
CA SER A 54 9.98 12.22 7.69
C SER A 54 8.93 11.94 8.76
N LYS A 55 7.95 12.83 8.87
CA LYS A 55 6.73 12.61 9.67
C LYS A 55 5.65 11.87 8.90
N VAL A 56 5.88 11.60 7.61
CA VAL A 56 4.94 10.93 6.72
C VAL A 56 5.39 9.48 6.51
N SER A 57 4.48 8.54 6.72
CA SER A 57 4.66 7.15 6.33
C SER A 57 3.70 6.76 5.21
N ALA A 58 4.10 5.78 4.40
CA ALA A 58 3.21 5.03 3.53
C ALA A 58 2.93 3.67 4.18
N VAL A 59 1.66 3.33 4.37
CA VAL A 59 1.19 2.12 5.02
C VAL A 59 0.51 1.25 3.98
N LEU A 60 1.16 0.15 3.60
CA LEU A 60 0.61 -0.89 2.74
C LEU A 60 -0.06 -1.95 3.61
N THR A 61 -1.35 -2.16 3.40
CA THR A 61 -2.13 -3.21 4.05
C THR A 61 -2.53 -4.25 3.03
N ILE A 62 -2.28 -5.52 3.33
CA ILE A 62 -2.66 -6.68 2.53
C ILE A 62 -3.46 -7.63 3.43
N SER A 63 -4.73 -7.86 3.11
CA SER A 63 -5.61 -8.77 3.87
C SER A 63 -5.68 -10.15 3.23
N ASP A 64 -5.65 -11.20 4.03
CA ASP A 64 -5.79 -12.61 3.63
C ASP A 64 -6.93 -13.24 4.45
N PRO A 65 -7.95 -13.90 3.86
CA PRO A 65 -8.05 -14.35 2.46
C PRO A 65 -8.85 -13.42 1.54
N LEU A 66 -9.18 -12.19 1.97
CA LEU A 66 -9.93 -11.27 1.11
C LEU A 66 -9.07 -10.64 0.00
N TYR A 67 -7.75 -10.77 0.07
CA TYR A 67 -6.75 -10.19 -0.84
C TYR A 67 -6.95 -8.69 -1.09
N PHE A 68 -7.51 -7.99 -0.10
CA PHE A 68 -7.68 -6.55 -0.15
C PHE A 68 -6.33 -5.86 0.04
N CYS A 69 -5.97 -5.02 -0.92
CA CYS A 69 -4.73 -4.23 -0.91
C CYS A 69 -5.06 -2.75 -0.83
N ASN A 70 -4.44 -2.04 0.10
CA ASN A 70 -4.51 -0.59 0.19
C ASN A 70 -3.17 0.02 0.56
N VAL A 71 -2.82 1.15 -0.04
CA VAL A 71 -1.73 2.01 0.42
C VAL A 71 -2.32 3.32 0.92
N SER A 72 -1.99 3.70 2.15
CA SER A 72 -2.37 5.00 2.71
C SER A 72 -1.13 5.81 3.10
N PHE A 73 -1.17 7.12 2.89
CA PHE A 73 -0.15 8.04 3.38
C PHE A 73 -0.63 8.65 4.69
N GLN A 74 0.21 8.65 5.72
CA GLN A 74 -0.16 9.04 7.08
C GLN A 74 0.84 10.04 7.68
N LYS A 75 0.35 11.13 8.28
CA LYS A 75 1.14 12.08 9.10
C LYS A 75 0.93 11.88 10.60
N GLU A 76 -0.31 11.61 11.00
CA GLU A 76 -0.77 11.44 12.37
C GLU A 76 -1.88 10.39 12.42
N LYS A 77 -2.35 9.97 13.60
CA LYS A 77 -3.40 8.94 13.73
C LYS A 77 -4.67 9.22 12.92
N THR A 78 -5.03 10.49 12.76
CA THR A 78 -6.27 10.92 12.09
C THR A 78 -6.03 11.58 10.73
N SER A 79 -4.78 11.83 10.35
CA SER A 79 -4.44 12.51 9.10
C SER A 79 -3.84 11.49 8.13
N HIS A 80 -4.71 10.95 7.28
CA HIS A 80 -4.33 9.99 6.25
C HIS A 80 -5.18 10.15 4.98
N PHE A 81 -4.68 9.63 3.87
CA PHE A 81 -5.43 9.43 2.64
C PHE A 81 -4.91 8.23 1.85
N SER A 82 -5.75 7.61 1.03
CA SER A 82 -5.40 6.42 0.23
C SER A 82 -4.73 6.77 -1.11
N LEU A 83 -3.90 5.87 -1.62
CA LEU A 83 -3.20 6.01 -2.89
C LEU A 83 -4.18 6.06 -4.07
N LYS A 84 -5.26 5.27 -4.05
CA LYS A 84 -6.27 5.25 -5.12
C LYS A 84 -6.90 6.63 -5.40
N PRO A 85 -7.56 7.29 -4.44
CA PRO A 85 -8.14 8.61 -4.67
C PRO A 85 -7.07 9.65 -5.00
N PHE A 86 -5.85 9.51 -4.48
CA PHE A 86 -4.72 10.36 -4.87
C PHE A 86 -4.30 10.18 -6.34
N MET A 87 -4.23 8.95 -6.81
CA MET A 87 -3.92 8.64 -8.20
C MET A 87 -4.98 9.19 -9.14
N GLU A 88 -6.26 9.03 -8.81
CA GLU A 88 -7.36 9.52 -9.63
C GLU A 88 -7.42 11.05 -9.69
N THR A 89 -7.27 11.72 -8.54
CA THR A 89 -7.49 13.17 -8.44
C THR A 89 -6.25 14.00 -8.77
N VAL A 90 -5.07 13.59 -8.29
CA VAL A 90 -3.84 14.37 -8.42
C VAL A 90 -3.04 13.88 -9.62
N LEU A 91 -2.86 12.56 -9.75
CA LEU A 91 -2.07 11.98 -10.84
C LEU A 91 -2.88 11.74 -12.13
N LYS A 92 -4.21 11.87 -12.06
CA LYS A 92 -5.15 11.63 -13.17
C LYS A 92 -4.94 10.25 -13.80
N SER A 93 -4.73 9.25 -12.96
CA SER A 93 -4.51 7.86 -13.34
C SER A 93 -5.61 6.96 -12.77
N ASP A 94 -6.10 6.06 -13.61
CA ASP A 94 -7.10 5.03 -13.31
C ASP A 94 -6.47 3.63 -13.16
N GLU A 95 -5.15 3.50 -13.06
CA GLU A 95 -4.46 2.20 -13.06
C GLU A 95 -4.98 1.24 -11.96
N ILE A 96 -5.25 1.76 -10.75
CA ILE A 96 -5.78 0.95 -9.65
C ILE A 96 -7.22 0.51 -9.93
N GLU A 97 -8.04 1.40 -10.50
CA GLU A 97 -9.43 1.10 -10.85
C GLU A 97 -9.49 0.05 -11.98
N LEU A 98 -8.62 0.15 -12.99
CA LEU A 98 -8.51 -0.84 -14.06
C LEU A 98 -8.05 -2.21 -13.53
N LEU A 99 -7.12 -2.22 -12.59
CA LEU A 99 -6.66 -3.44 -11.92
C LEU A 99 -7.80 -4.08 -11.12
N PHE A 100 -8.52 -3.29 -10.33
CA PHE A 100 -9.67 -3.75 -9.56
C PHE A 100 -10.78 -4.32 -10.45
N ASN A 101 -11.13 -3.63 -11.53
CA ASN A 101 -12.11 -4.13 -12.50
C ASN A 101 -11.66 -5.43 -13.16
N SER A 102 -10.36 -5.59 -13.44
CA SER A 102 -9.84 -6.85 -13.98
C SER A 102 -9.97 -8.02 -12.99
N PHE A 103 -9.82 -7.75 -11.70
CA PHE A 103 -10.02 -8.73 -10.63
C PHE A 103 -11.50 -9.11 -10.47
N ILE A 104 -12.40 -8.13 -10.43
CA ILE A 104 -13.86 -8.36 -10.33
C ILE A 104 -14.41 -9.07 -11.58
N ASP A 105 -13.85 -8.80 -12.76
CA ASP A 105 -14.18 -9.50 -14.01
C ASP A 105 -13.56 -10.91 -14.10
N GLU A 106 -12.90 -11.40 -13.05
CA GLU A 106 -12.22 -12.72 -12.98
C GLU A 106 -11.15 -12.89 -14.09
N LYS A 107 -10.55 -11.80 -14.57
CA LYS A 107 -9.49 -11.83 -15.60
C LYS A 107 -8.10 -12.09 -15.02
N ILE A 108 -7.93 -11.80 -13.74
CA ILE A 108 -6.71 -12.00 -12.96
C ILE A 108 -7.09 -12.62 -11.61
N PHE A 109 -6.17 -13.38 -11.03
CA PHE A 109 -6.36 -14.01 -9.72
C PHE A 109 -5.92 -13.09 -8.58
N GLU A 110 -6.21 -13.52 -7.35
CA GLU A 110 -5.95 -12.79 -6.11
C GLU A 110 -4.48 -12.38 -5.94
N ASP A 111 -3.55 -13.30 -6.24
CA ASP A 111 -2.10 -13.05 -6.16
C ASP A 111 -1.66 -12.03 -7.22
N GLU A 112 -2.23 -12.12 -8.42
CA GLU A 112 -1.94 -11.19 -9.52
C GLU A 112 -2.48 -9.79 -9.22
N TYR A 113 -3.66 -9.69 -8.61
CA TYR A 113 -4.21 -8.43 -8.11
C TYR A 113 -3.29 -7.82 -7.06
N THR A 114 -2.88 -8.61 -6.06
CA THR A 114 -2.02 -8.15 -4.98
C THR A 114 -0.66 -7.67 -5.50
N LEU A 115 0.02 -8.48 -6.31
CA LEU A 115 1.30 -8.11 -6.91
C LEU A 115 1.16 -6.92 -7.88
N GLY A 116 0.06 -6.85 -8.63
CA GLY A 116 -0.27 -5.73 -9.50
C GLY A 116 -0.39 -4.42 -8.72
N TYR A 117 -1.11 -4.44 -7.59
CA TYR A 117 -1.29 -3.27 -6.73
C TYR A 117 0.05 -2.81 -6.13
N ILE A 118 0.83 -3.74 -5.59
CA ILE A 118 2.17 -3.44 -5.06
C ILE A 118 3.08 -2.89 -6.17
N GLY A 119 2.95 -3.39 -7.39
CA GLY A 119 3.63 -2.89 -8.58
C GLY A 119 3.24 -1.46 -8.94
N ILE A 120 1.95 -1.10 -8.86
CA ILE A 120 1.48 0.27 -9.06
C ILE A 120 2.08 1.18 -7.98
N PHE A 121 2.01 0.79 -6.70
CA PHE A 121 2.62 1.57 -5.62
C PHE A 121 4.12 1.79 -5.85
N LYS A 122 4.85 0.73 -6.23
CA LYS A 122 6.28 0.82 -6.59
C LYS A 122 6.56 1.87 -7.67
N LYS A 123 5.76 1.90 -8.74
CA LYS A 123 5.88 2.91 -9.80
C LYS A 123 5.57 4.31 -9.26
N SER A 124 4.52 4.44 -8.46
CA SER A 124 4.10 5.70 -7.85
C SER A 124 5.17 6.29 -6.95
N LEU A 125 5.97 5.48 -6.27
CA LEU A 125 7.13 5.96 -5.50
C LEU A 125 8.17 6.70 -6.35
N ALA A 126 8.23 6.50 -7.67
CA ALA A 126 9.14 7.26 -8.53
C ALA A 126 8.59 8.64 -8.92
N LEU A 127 7.30 8.92 -8.68
CA LEU A 127 6.64 10.16 -9.06
C LEU A 127 6.97 11.29 -8.09
N LYS A 128 7.13 12.51 -8.62
CA LYS A 128 7.53 13.68 -7.84
C LYS A 128 6.49 14.00 -6.77
N GLU A 129 5.21 13.94 -7.11
CA GLU A 129 4.10 14.29 -6.23
C GLU A 129 4.04 13.35 -5.02
N VAL A 130 4.28 12.05 -5.22
CA VAL A 130 4.39 11.07 -4.13
C VAL A 130 5.62 11.33 -3.27
N GLN A 131 6.74 11.71 -3.90
CA GLN A 131 7.96 12.07 -3.16
C GLN A 131 7.77 13.34 -2.33
N ASP A 132 7.07 14.34 -2.84
CA ASP A 132 6.72 15.57 -2.12
C ASP A 132 5.80 15.25 -0.93
N VAL A 133 4.83 14.34 -1.09
CA VAL A 133 4.01 13.83 0.03
C VAL A 133 4.89 13.16 1.07
N LEU A 134 5.75 12.23 0.68
CA LEU A 134 6.61 11.47 1.60
C LEU A 134 7.66 12.33 2.31
N ASN A 135 8.06 13.45 1.74
CA ASN A 135 8.90 14.45 2.40
C ASN A 135 8.11 15.36 3.35
N GLY A 136 6.78 15.39 3.22
CA GLY A 136 5.91 16.34 3.93
C GLY A 136 5.81 17.71 3.27
N ASP A 137 6.39 17.89 2.07
CA ASP A 137 6.37 19.13 1.28
C ASP A 137 4.99 19.40 0.65
N PHE A 138 4.21 18.34 0.44
CA PHE A 138 2.87 18.40 -0.13
C PHE A 138 1.89 17.57 0.70
N TRP A 139 0.64 18.01 0.77
CA TRP A 139 -0.47 17.23 1.33
C TRP A 139 -1.73 17.54 0.54
N PRO A 140 -2.22 16.58 -0.27
CA PRO A 140 -3.37 16.79 -1.13
C PRO A 140 -4.68 16.74 -0.33
N GLU A 141 -5.69 17.44 -0.84
CA GLU A 141 -7.08 17.20 -0.48
C GLU A 141 -7.64 16.18 -1.46
N VAL A 142 -7.88 14.95 -0.99
CA VAL A 142 -8.48 13.87 -1.78
C VAL A 142 -9.72 13.33 -1.06
N PRO A 143 -10.71 12.79 -1.79
CA PRO A 143 -11.86 12.15 -1.17
C PRO A 143 -11.45 11.05 -0.20
N ALA A 144 -12.19 10.91 0.91
CA ALA A 144 -12.12 9.72 1.73
C ALA A 144 -12.79 8.55 0.98
N GLU A 145 -12.19 7.37 1.07
CA GLU A 145 -12.82 6.09 0.71
C GLU A 145 -13.48 5.45 1.92
#